data_AF-A0A0C9YIT8-F1
#
_entry.id   AF-A0A0C9YIT8-F1
#
_cell.length_a   1.000
_cell.length_b   1.000
_cell.length_c   1.000
_cell.angle_alpha   90.00
_cell.angle_beta   90.00
_cell.angle_gamma   90.00
#
_symmetry.space_group_name_H-M   'P 1'
#
loop_
_entity.id
_entity.type
_entity.pdbx_description
1 polymer ?
#
loop_
_entity_poly.entity_id
_entity_poly.type
_entity_poly.pdbx_seq_one_letter_code
_entity_poly.pdbx_strand_id
1 'polypeptide(L)' 'MALDSATQLLIYGPSKSLPVSHFKLSILPEAHPSINCFQALDYFQTGRAHLLLISRTPGIAGGAIGVITLGGPFS' A
#
# COMPACT_ATOMS: atom_id res chain seq x y z
N MET A 1 -4.88 -9.83 -12.81
CA MET A 1 -3.97 -10.77 -12.12
C MET A 1 -2.95 -9.93 -11.34
N ALA A 2 -3.30 -9.48 -10.13
CA ALA A 2 -2.34 -8.80 -9.26
C ALA A 2 -1.63 -9.90 -8.47
N LEU A 3 -0.38 -10.15 -8.83
CA LEU A 3 0.48 -11.06 -8.09
C LEU A 3 0.81 -10.38 -6.76
N ASP A 4 0.27 -10.93 -5.69
CA ASP A 4 0.41 -10.44 -4.32
C ASP A 4 1.90 -10.24 -3.99
N SER A 5 2.32 -9.01 -3.69
CA SER A 5 3.73 -8.65 -3.48
C SER A 5 4.41 -9.50 -2.40
N ALA A 6 3.64 -10.09 -1.48
CA ALA A 6 4.14 -11.02 -0.46
C ALA A 6 4.71 -12.33 -1.04
N THR A 7 4.16 -12.84 -2.16
CA THR A 7 4.68 -14.06 -2.80
C THR A 7 6.03 -13.89 -3.48
N GLN A 8 6.44 -12.65 -3.81
CA GLN A 8 7.76 -12.43 -4.40
C GLN A 8 8.87 -12.78 -3.42
N LEU A 9 8.74 -12.42 -2.13
CA LEU A 9 9.75 -12.70 -1.12
C LEU A 9 9.90 -14.19 -0.80
N LEU A 10 8.85 -15.00 -1.00
CA LEU A 10 8.91 -16.46 -0.81
C LEU A 10 9.83 -17.15 -1.83
N ILE A 11 10.02 -16.56 -3.01
CA ILE A 11 10.88 -17.10 -4.08
C ILE A 11 12.35 -16.66 -3.89
N TYR A 12 12.59 -15.59 -3.13
CA TYR A 12 13.92 -15.05 -2.89
C TYR A 12 14.51 -15.55 -1.57
N GLY A 13 15.59 -16.32 -1.65
CA GLY A 13 16.34 -16.76 -0.48
C GLY A 13 17.01 -15.57 0.25
N PRO A 14 16.94 -15.50 1.59
CA PRO A 14 17.49 -14.39 2.38
C PRO A 14 19.02 -14.26 2.27
N SER A 15 19.72 -15.31 1.82
CA SER A 15 21.17 -15.31 1.58
C SER A 15 21.64 -14.29 0.54
N LYS A 16 20.76 -13.81 -0.35
CA LYS A 16 21.12 -12.85 -1.39
C LYS A 16 21.18 -11.39 -0.91
N SER A 17 20.63 -11.07 0.28
CA SER A 17 20.67 -9.73 0.91
C SER A 17 20.37 -8.57 -0.05
N LEU A 18 19.39 -8.74 -0.94
CA LEU A 18 19.04 -7.74 -1.95
C LEU A 18 18.35 -6.53 -1.29
N PRO A 19 18.63 -5.29 -1.75
CA PRO A 19 17.94 -4.10 -1.24
C PRO A 19 16.46 -4.12 -1.59
N VAL A 20 15.63 -3.44 -0.78
CA VAL A 20 14.16 -3.37 -0.99
C VAL A 20 13.80 -2.85 -2.39
N SER A 21 14.63 -1.97 -2.95
CA SER A 21 14.49 -1.42 -4.31
C SER A 21 14.56 -2.49 -5.42
N HIS A 22 15.07 -3.69 -5.13
CA HIS A 22 15.17 -4.78 -6.09
C HIS A 22 13.87 -5.57 -6.26
N PHE A 23 12.89 -5.39 -5.36
CA PHE A 23 11.60 -6.06 -5.43
C PHE A 23 10.58 -5.18 -6.13
N LYS A 24 9.70 -5.79 -6.95
CA LYS A 24 8.64 -5.05 -7.64
C LYS A 24 7.55 -4.69 -6.64
N LEU A 25 7.63 -3.48 -6.10
CA LEU A 25 6.58 -2.94 -5.24
C LEU A 25 5.33 -2.66 -6.07
N SER A 26 4.17 -3.06 -5.55
CA SER A 26 2.89 -2.66 -6.14
C SER A 26 2.67 -1.17 -5.89
N ILE A 27 2.04 -0.49 -6.85
CA ILE A 27 1.65 0.91 -6.69
C ILE A 27 0.62 0.97 -5.56
N LEU A 28 0.93 1.74 -4.53
CA LEU A 28 0.00 1.97 -3.44
C LEU A 28 -1.05 2.99 -3.90
N PRO A 29 -2.34 2.75 -3.65
CA PRO A 29 -3.37 3.77 -3.85
C PRO A 29 -3.08 5.04 -3.05
N GLU A 30 -3.44 6.18 -3.62
CA GLU A 30 -3.26 7.49 -3.02
C GLU A 30 -4.58 8.27 -2.93
N ALA A 31 -4.76 9.04 -1.86
CA ALA A 31 -5.91 9.93 -1.66
C ALA A 31 -5.49 11.27 -1.07
N HIS A 32 -6.28 12.31 -1.37
CA HIS A 32 -6.10 13.63 -0.79
C HIS A 32 -6.57 13.67 0.69
N PRO A 33 -6.01 14.52 1.57
CA PRO A 33 -6.37 14.56 3.00
C PRO A 33 -7.82 14.95 3.29
N SER A 34 -8.57 15.39 2.28
CA SER A 34 -10.00 15.66 2.38
C SER A 34 -10.87 14.39 2.34
N ILE A 35 -10.28 13.21 2.13
CA ILE A 35 -11.02 11.94 2.15
C ILE A 35 -11.61 11.70 3.55
N ASN A 36 -12.86 11.26 3.60
CA ASN A 36 -13.49 10.88 4.86
C ASN A 36 -13.38 9.37 5.15
N CYS A 37 -13.71 8.98 6.38
CA CYS A 37 -13.58 7.59 6.82
C CYS A 37 -14.41 6.59 5.99
N PHE A 38 -15.62 6.97 5.55
CA PHE A 38 -16.47 6.09 4.74
C PHE A 38 -15.89 5.88 3.34
N GLN A 39 -15.34 6.92 2.72
CA GLN A 39 -14.65 6.82 1.43
C GLN A 39 -13.39 5.97 1.52
N ALA A 40 -12.62 6.11 2.61
CA ALA A 40 -11.48 5.24 2.88
C ALA A 40 -11.92 3.78 3.11
N LEU A 41 -13.03 3.55 3.81
CA LEU A 41 -13.56 2.21 4.04
C LEU A 41 -14.06 1.57 2.75
N ASP A 42 -14.78 2.31 1.91
CA ASP A 42 -15.24 1.84 0.59
C ASP A 42 -14.03 1.47 -0.29
N TYR A 43 -12.93 2.24 -0.22
CA TYR A 43 -11.67 1.88 -0.87
C TYR A 43 -11.15 0.50 -0.40
N PHE A 44 -11.09 0.27 0.92
CA PHE A 44 -10.61 -1.00 1.46
C PHE A 44 -11.54 -2.18 1.16
N GLN A 45 -12.84 -1.94 1.05
CA GLN A 45 -13.85 -2.97 0.71
C GLN A 45 -13.84 -3.32 -0.79
N THR A 46 -13.56 -2.34 -1.65
CA THR A 46 -13.48 -2.52 -3.11
C THR A 46 -12.10 -2.98 -3.58
N GLY A 47 -11.07 -2.81 -2.75
CA GLY A 47 -9.65 -2.99 -3.10
C GLY A 47 -8.97 -4.25 -2.55
N ARG A 48 -7.81 -4.58 -3.14
CA ARG A 48 -6.92 -5.69 -2.71
C ARG A 48 -5.82 -5.26 -1.73
N ALA A 49 -5.79 -3.98 -1.35
CA ALA A 49 -4.76 -3.42 -0.49
C ALA A 49 -5.40 -2.89 0.79
N HIS A 50 -4.84 -3.26 1.94
CA HIS A 50 -5.24 -2.75 3.25
C HIS A 50 -4.54 -1.45 3.63
N LEU A 51 -3.81 -0.84 2.70
CA LEU A 51 -3.04 0.39 2.89
C LEU A 51 -3.50 1.45 1.88
N LEU A 52 -3.66 2.68 2.35
CA LEU A 52 -3.99 3.86 1.55
C LEU A 52 -3.06 5.01 1.91
N LEU A 53 -2.31 5.54 0.95
CA LEU A 53 -1.41 6.68 1.16
C LEU A 53 -2.18 7.99 1.09
N ILE A 54 -2.03 8.82 2.11
CA ILE A 54 -2.58 10.18 2.15
C ILE A 54 -1.48 11.16 1.73
N SER A 55 -1.74 11.91 0.66
CA SER A 55 -0.79 12.86 0.06
C SER A 55 -1.50 14.15 -0.33
N ARG A 56 -0.82 15.30 -0.19
CA ARG A 56 -1.30 16.59 -0.71
C ARG A 56 -1.41 16.60 -2.24
N THR A 57 -0.65 15.74 -2.91
CA THR A 57 -0.54 15.70 -4.38
C THR A 57 -0.62 14.25 -4.88
N PRO A 58 -1.79 13.59 -4.80
CA PRO A 58 -1.94 12.21 -5.23
C PRO A 58 -1.48 11.98 -6.68
N GLY A 59 -0.67 10.95 -6.91
CA GLY A 59 -0.12 10.62 -8.23
C GLY A 59 1.08 11.45 -8.67
N ILE A 60 1.53 12.40 -7.84
CA ILE A 60 2.76 13.18 -8.05
C ILE A 60 3.75 12.81 -6.96
N ALA A 61 5.02 12.61 -7.33
CA ALA A 61 6.07 12.31 -6.38
C ALA A 61 6.20 13.41 -5.30
N GLY A 62 6.26 12.98 -4.04
CA GLY A 62 6.28 13.87 -2.88
C GLY A 62 4.90 14.12 -2.30
N GLY A 63 4.81 15.04 -1.32
CA GLY A 63 3.53 15.44 -0.73
C GLY A 63 2.89 14.43 0.23
N ALA A 64 3.50 13.27 0.45
CA ALA A 64 3.05 12.27 1.42
C ALA A 64 2.91 12.88 2.83
N ILE A 65 1.78 12.59 3.47
CA ILE A 65 1.44 13.05 4.82
C ILE A 65 1.43 11.88 5.80
N GLY A 66 0.80 10.77 5.40
CA GLY A 66 0.63 9.60 6.26
C GLY A 66 -0.08 8.46 5.55
N VAL A 67 -0.28 7.35 6.24
CA VAL A 67 -0.89 6.14 5.68
C VAL A 67 -2.07 5.73 6.55
N ILE A 68 -3.17 5.35 5.92
CA ILE A 68 -4.32 4.73 6.59
C ILE A 68 -4.23 3.22 6.34
N THR A 69 -4.45 2.44 7.40
CA THR A 69 -4.54 0.98 7.33
C THR A 69 -5.86 0.51 7.88
N LEU A 70 -6.44 -0.54 7.29
CA LEU A 70 -7.56 -1.25 7.89
C LEU A 70 -7.04 -2.36 8.78
N GLY A 71 -7.21 -2.21 10.10
CA GLY A 71 -6.87 -3.26 11.07
C GLY A 71 -7.86 -4.43 11.00
N GLY A 72 -7.37 -5.65 11.23
CA GLY A 72 -8.23 -6.82 11.40
C GLY A 72 -8.83 -6.91 12.82
N PRO A 73 -9.85 -7.75 13.05
CA PRO A 73 -10.49 -7.92 14.36
C PRO A 73 -9.61 -8.59 15.43
N PHE A 74 -8.34 -8.88 15.11
CA PHE A 74 -7.38 -9.43 16.06
C PHE A 74 -6.03 -8.71 15.87
N SER A 75 -5.75 -7.76 16.76
CA SER A 75 -4.40 -7.35 17.16
C SER A 75 -4.37 -7.27 18.68
#